data_AF-A0A1V8TSI4-F1
#
_entry.id   AF-A0A1V8TSI4-F1
#
_cell.length_a   1.000
_cell.length_b   1.000
_cell.length_c   1.000
_cell.angle_alpha   90.00
_cell.angle_beta   90.00
_cell.angle_gamma   90.00
#
_symmetry.space_group_name_H-M   'P 1'
#
loop_
_entity.id
_entity.type
_entity.pdbx_description
1 polymer ?
#
loop_
_entity_poly.entity_id
_entity_poly.type
_entity_poly.pdbx_seq_one_letter_code
_entity_poly.pdbx_strand_id
1 'polypeptide(L)'
;MAPSQSTRLLSTIALSALLASPALAHTWLEEMQVIGPNGTYIGDLGYSRGYMARTDPGFNGYSTKWQLPSPDTDIGRIRINESMFACHPAQRTANYTEEYPQLNVAPGSYVAMKYLENGHVTQPWIPAGKPDQSGTVWVFGTYDPSPDEKLTDVLAWTSDRTGGKGKGWLMAAQAYDDGRCHQLNQAPISINRQISFPNRIPGQPTSQIEQWCETDLYIPDDARVGSTLTTYWVWSWDTGMRTEGAFCGKDEYYTTCSDFQVIDGGDSLSKISAMPMIHTLGQQDPQTQAVRDYKSRTALTATPTVITNQSCTYGPSDVTTSSWPASLTVMTTMPLSLPSPAAPGPMPTYQAGAPQDGGRSGGNGSQHGGNGARPGHGNAFPTSVPASSAATNSPPAPSSHAPASPTTQADIVSFVTITIYTDSKTAAQSSASSTATISAAMAVVSDGGVISEMDQKKRRRHGRDLFGQ
;
A
#
# COMPACT_ATOMS: atom_id res chain seq x y z
N MET A 1 4.63 10.75 53.29
CA MET A 1 3.54 9.77 53.05
C MET A 1 3.88 9.01 51.79
N ALA A 2 4.24 7.74 51.91
CA ALA A 2 4.51 6.88 50.75
C ALA A 2 3.16 6.40 50.17
N PRO A 3 2.95 6.44 48.84
CA PRO A 3 1.73 5.93 48.24
C PRO A 3 1.67 4.41 48.44
N SER A 4 0.48 3.90 48.77
CA SER A 4 0.27 2.49 49.08
C SER A 4 0.50 1.61 47.85
N GLN A 5 0.93 0.35 48.06
CA GLN A 5 1.21 -0.60 46.99
C GLN A 5 0.02 -0.82 46.03
N SER A 6 -1.22 -0.59 46.49
CA SER A 6 -2.43 -0.67 45.66
C SER A 6 -2.49 0.37 44.54
N THR A 7 -1.94 1.57 44.73
CA THR A 7 -1.97 2.62 43.70
C THR A 7 -1.00 2.35 42.55
N ARG A 8 0.04 1.54 42.78
CA ARG A 8 1.03 1.18 41.75
C ARG A 8 0.57 0.07 40.80
N LEU A 9 -0.28 -0.85 41.27
CA LEU A 9 -0.87 -1.91 40.44
C LEU A 9 -1.98 -1.40 39.52
N LEU A 10 -2.77 -0.41 39.95
CA LEU A 10 -3.82 0.20 39.12
C LEU A 10 -3.24 1.10 38.02
N SER A 11 -2.14 1.82 38.29
CA SER A 11 -1.45 2.63 37.27
C SER A 11 -0.70 1.80 36.22
N THR A 12 -0.30 0.57 36.51
CA THR A 12 0.36 -0.31 35.53
C THR A 12 -0.64 -0.96 34.58
N ILE A 13 -1.83 -1.35 35.06
CA ILE A 13 -2.89 -1.93 34.20
C ILE A 13 -3.48 -0.87 33.26
N ALA A 14 -3.66 0.37 33.74
CA ALA A 14 -4.17 1.47 32.90
C ALA A 14 -3.19 1.91 31.80
N LEU A 15 -1.87 1.77 32.00
CA LEU A 15 -0.87 2.18 31.00
C LEU A 15 -0.70 1.15 29.87
N SER A 16 -0.93 -0.14 30.14
CA SER A 16 -0.94 -1.19 29.11
C SER A 16 -2.19 -1.19 28.23
N ALA A 17 -3.32 -0.63 28.69
CA ALA A 17 -4.54 -0.53 27.90
C ALA A 17 -4.56 0.67 26.93
N LEU A 18 -3.70 1.68 27.13
CA LEU A 18 -3.56 2.82 26.20
C LEU A 18 -2.59 2.58 25.03
N LEU A 19 -1.79 1.51 25.07
CA LEU A 19 -0.80 1.19 24.02
C LEU A 19 -1.30 0.21 22.96
N ALA A 20 -2.48 -0.35 23.15
CA ALA A 20 -3.20 -1.09 22.12
C ALA A 20 -4.42 -0.28 21.71
N SER A 21 -4.22 0.81 20.93
CA SER A 21 -5.29 1.13 19.98
C SER A 21 -5.47 -0.14 19.16
N PRO A 22 -6.64 -0.80 19.19
CA PRO A 22 -6.88 -1.82 18.18
C PRO A 22 -6.62 -1.11 16.87
N ALA A 23 -5.67 -1.62 16.08
CA ALA A 23 -5.50 -1.13 14.73
C ALA A 23 -6.86 -1.35 14.08
N LEU A 24 -7.67 -0.29 14.01
CA LEU A 24 -8.86 -0.21 13.17
C LEU A 24 -8.28 -0.10 11.78
N ALA A 25 -7.78 -1.25 11.33
CA ALA A 25 -6.80 -1.35 10.29
C ALA A 25 -7.56 -1.42 8.97
N HIS A 26 -7.79 -0.25 8.40
CA HIS A 26 -8.43 -0.09 7.10
C HIS A 26 -7.37 0.28 6.07
N THR A 27 -7.56 -0.19 4.85
CA THR A 27 -6.68 0.13 3.73
C THR A 27 -7.52 0.40 2.48
N TRP A 28 -6.92 1.13 1.56
CA TRP A 28 -7.42 1.53 0.25
C TRP A 28 -6.22 2.03 -0.56
N LEU A 29 -6.41 2.24 -1.86
CA LEU A 29 -5.36 2.84 -2.70
C LEU A 29 -5.18 4.31 -2.34
N GLU A 30 -3.97 4.68 -1.94
CA GLU A 30 -3.61 6.07 -1.71
C GLU A 30 -3.23 6.76 -3.02
N GLU A 31 -2.52 6.05 -3.91
CA GLU A 31 -2.13 6.56 -5.22
C GLU A 31 -1.81 5.41 -6.19
N MET A 32 -1.72 5.74 -7.47
CA MET A 32 -1.27 4.84 -8.53
C MET A 32 -0.30 5.56 -9.46
N GLN A 33 0.71 4.84 -9.95
CA GLN A 33 1.71 5.40 -10.85
C GLN A 33 2.22 4.37 -11.85
N VAL A 34 2.63 4.82 -13.03
CA VAL A 34 3.22 3.96 -14.06
C VAL A 34 4.64 3.58 -13.68
N ILE A 35 5.00 2.31 -13.86
CA ILE A 35 6.35 1.78 -13.67
C ILE A 35 7.06 1.77 -15.03
N GLY A 36 8.15 2.54 -15.11
CA GLY A 36 9.01 2.60 -16.29
C GLY A 36 9.81 1.33 -16.52
N PRO A 37 10.50 1.20 -17.68
CA PRO A 37 11.23 -0.01 -18.06
C PRO A 37 12.29 -0.48 -17.05
N ASN A 38 12.86 0.47 -16.30
CA ASN A 38 13.90 0.22 -15.29
C ASN A 38 13.35 0.05 -13.87
N GLY A 39 12.02 -0.06 -13.69
CA GLY A 39 11.38 -0.17 -12.38
C GLY A 39 11.19 1.16 -11.65
N THR A 40 11.62 2.30 -12.21
CA THR A 40 11.36 3.64 -11.67
C THR A 40 9.92 4.04 -11.91
N TYR A 41 9.28 4.71 -10.95
CA TYR A 41 7.99 5.32 -11.23
C TYR A 41 8.15 6.53 -12.16
N ILE A 42 7.22 6.69 -13.11
CA ILE A 42 7.27 7.73 -14.14
C ILE A 42 5.91 8.40 -14.32
N GLY A 43 5.96 9.64 -14.79
CA GLY A 43 4.77 10.44 -15.05
C GLY A 43 4.06 10.90 -13.78
N ASP A 44 2.88 11.45 -13.99
CA ASP A 44 2.04 11.99 -12.94
C ASP A 44 1.31 10.88 -12.17
N LEU A 45 0.78 11.24 -10.99
CA LEU A 45 0.04 10.33 -10.13
C LEU A 45 -1.43 10.25 -10.57
N GLY A 46 -2.07 9.12 -10.28
CA GLY A 46 -3.51 8.96 -10.43
C GLY A 46 -4.16 8.38 -9.18
N TYR A 47 -5.46 8.61 -9.04
CA TYR A 47 -6.21 8.36 -7.82
C TYR A 47 -7.45 7.52 -8.06
N SER A 48 -8.04 7.00 -6.98
CA SER A 48 -9.33 6.32 -7.06
C SER A 48 -10.45 7.33 -7.35
N ARG A 49 -11.62 6.83 -7.77
CA ARG A 49 -12.82 7.66 -7.84
C ARG A 49 -13.08 8.29 -6.46
N GLY A 50 -13.52 9.54 -6.44
CA GLY A 50 -13.91 10.25 -5.22
C GLY A 50 -12.82 10.30 -4.14
N TYR A 51 -11.56 10.22 -4.55
CA TYR A 51 -10.42 10.25 -3.63
C TYR A 51 -10.42 11.54 -2.82
N MET A 52 -9.98 11.41 -1.57
CA MET A 52 -9.80 12.51 -0.65
C MET A 52 -8.52 12.25 0.12
N ALA A 53 -7.57 13.16 0.04
CA ALA A 53 -6.30 13.03 0.73
C ALA A 53 -6.52 13.17 2.24
N ARG A 54 -5.62 12.55 3.01
CA ARG A 54 -5.62 12.65 4.49
C ARG A 54 -5.46 14.08 5.00
N THR A 55 -4.85 14.95 4.19
CA THR A 55 -4.66 16.38 4.46
C THR A 55 -5.85 17.25 4.04
N ASP A 56 -6.84 16.71 3.34
CA ASP A 56 -7.98 17.49 2.88
C ASP A 56 -8.92 17.86 4.03
N PRO A 57 -9.47 19.08 4.03
CA PRO A 57 -10.55 19.44 4.94
C PRO A 57 -11.73 18.48 4.78
N GLY A 58 -12.14 17.85 5.89
CA GLY A 58 -13.27 16.91 5.92
C GLY A 58 -12.87 15.44 5.75
N PHE A 59 -11.59 15.12 5.59
CA PHE A 59 -11.13 13.74 5.61
C PHE A 59 -11.50 13.04 6.91
N ASN A 60 -12.23 11.94 6.80
CA ASN A 60 -12.61 11.06 7.91
C ASN A 60 -12.41 9.57 7.56
N GLY A 61 -11.79 9.28 6.41
CA GLY A 61 -11.55 7.93 5.88
C GLY A 61 -12.80 7.21 5.37
N TYR A 62 -14.01 7.74 5.54
CA TYR A 62 -15.24 7.04 5.14
C TYR A 62 -15.40 6.97 3.62
N SER A 63 -15.03 8.03 2.90
CA SER A 63 -15.16 8.06 1.43
C SER A 63 -14.24 7.09 0.69
N THR A 64 -13.16 6.65 1.34
CA THR A 64 -12.12 5.79 0.75
C THR A 64 -12.15 4.37 1.31
N LYS A 65 -12.54 4.18 2.57
CA LYS A 65 -12.73 2.86 3.20
C LYS A 65 -14.00 2.19 2.68
N TRP A 66 -13.86 1.03 2.04
CA TRP A 66 -14.97 0.13 1.78
C TRP A 66 -14.66 -1.29 2.24
N GLN A 67 -15.21 -1.65 3.40
CA GLN A 67 -15.06 -2.97 3.99
C GLN A 67 -16.34 -3.79 3.80
N LEU A 68 -16.20 -5.05 3.37
CA LEU A 68 -17.30 -5.98 3.12
C LEU A 68 -17.05 -7.34 3.78
N PRO A 69 -18.02 -7.91 4.52
CA PRO A 69 -19.23 -7.26 5.02
C PRO A 69 -18.94 -6.01 5.86
N SER A 70 -19.84 -5.02 5.82
CA SER A 70 -19.64 -3.79 6.57
C SER A 70 -19.79 -4.04 8.07
N PRO A 71 -18.80 -3.68 8.92
CA PRO A 71 -18.93 -3.85 10.36
C PRO A 71 -20.05 -2.98 10.95
N ASP A 72 -20.44 -1.90 10.26
CA ASP A 72 -21.42 -0.92 10.75
C ASP A 72 -22.85 -1.24 10.30
N THR A 73 -23.02 -1.77 9.08
CA THR A 73 -24.35 -2.01 8.48
C THR A 73 -24.70 -3.48 8.31
N ASP A 74 -23.71 -4.39 8.30
CA ASP A 74 -23.89 -5.84 8.20
C ASP A 74 -23.53 -6.55 9.51
N ILE A 75 -23.97 -6.02 10.65
CA ILE A 75 -23.63 -6.52 11.98
C ILE A 75 -23.94 -8.02 12.09
N GLY A 76 -22.94 -8.82 12.48
CA GLY A 76 -23.05 -10.27 12.65
C GLY A 76 -22.95 -11.08 11.36
N ARG A 77 -22.84 -10.43 10.20
CA ARG A 77 -22.62 -11.11 8.92
C ARG A 77 -21.16 -11.54 8.81
N ILE A 78 -20.96 -12.83 8.58
CA ILE A 78 -19.63 -13.44 8.43
C ILE A 78 -19.24 -13.76 6.99
N ARG A 79 -20.16 -13.61 6.03
CA ARG A 79 -19.93 -13.89 4.60
C ARG A 79 -20.42 -12.78 3.70
N ILE A 80 -19.73 -12.55 2.58
CA ILE A 80 -20.23 -11.68 1.51
C ILE A 80 -21.48 -12.28 0.84
N ASN A 81 -22.26 -11.45 0.14
CA ASN A 81 -23.42 -11.91 -0.62
C ASN A 81 -23.61 -11.11 -1.92
N GLU A 82 -24.53 -11.58 -2.76
CA GLU A 82 -24.80 -11.04 -4.10
C GLU A 82 -25.38 -9.61 -4.10
N SER A 83 -25.85 -9.09 -2.95
CA SER A 83 -26.36 -7.73 -2.86
C SER A 83 -25.26 -6.68 -2.67
N MET A 84 -24.07 -7.11 -2.22
CA MET A 84 -22.95 -6.22 -1.88
C MET A 84 -22.29 -5.63 -3.12
N PHE A 85 -22.15 -4.31 -3.14
CA PHE A 85 -21.53 -3.59 -4.24
C PHE A 85 -20.01 -3.66 -4.16
N ALA A 86 -19.36 -3.82 -5.32
CA ALA A 86 -17.90 -3.85 -5.42
C ALA A 86 -17.27 -2.50 -5.07
N CYS A 87 -17.96 -1.38 -5.31
CA CYS A 87 -17.45 -0.04 -5.04
C CYS A 87 -18.17 0.63 -3.86
N HIS A 88 -17.40 1.43 -3.10
CA HIS A 88 -17.95 2.41 -2.18
C HIS A 88 -19.00 3.30 -2.89
N PRO A 89 -20.08 3.75 -2.23
CA PRO A 89 -21.06 4.67 -2.84
C PRO A 89 -20.44 5.89 -3.53
N ALA A 90 -19.40 6.48 -2.95
CA ALA A 90 -18.66 7.62 -3.53
C ALA A 90 -17.77 7.25 -4.73
N GLN A 91 -17.63 5.96 -5.07
CA GLN A 91 -16.76 5.43 -6.13
C GLN A 91 -17.53 4.73 -7.25
N ARG A 92 -18.88 4.74 -7.22
CA ARG A 92 -19.71 4.05 -8.23
C ARG A 92 -19.71 4.73 -9.60
N THR A 93 -19.37 6.01 -9.65
CA THR A 93 -19.31 6.81 -10.88
C THR A 93 -17.98 7.55 -10.95
N ALA A 94 -17.50 7.84 -12.17
CA ALA A 94 -16.34 8.70 -12.36
C ALA A 94 -16.64 10.12 -11.85
N ASN A 95 -15.92 10.55 -10.81
CA ASN A 95 -16.09 11.82 -10.11
C ASN A 95 -14.73 12.41 -9.69
N TYR A 96 -13.75 12.30 -10.58
CA TYR A 96 -12.41 12.86 -10.43
C TYR A 96 -12.43 14.38 -10.33
N THR A 97 -11.47 14.94 -9.59
CA THR A 97 -11.22 16.39 -9.56
C THR A 97 -9.93 16.71 -10.31
N GLU A 98 -9.63 18.01 -10.46
CA GLU A 98 -8.34 18.43 -11.03
C GLU A 98 -7.20 17.99 -10.11
N GLU A 99 -7.38 18.11 -8.79
CA GLU A 99 -6.37 17.74 -7.78
C GLU A 99 -6.12 16.23 -7.72
N TYR A 100 -7.16 15.42 -7.95
CA TYR A 100 -7.11 13.96 -7.88
C TYR A 100 -7.61 13.34 -9.19
N PRO A 101 -6.79 13.35 -10.26
CA PRO A 101 -7.18 12.82 -11.56
C PRO A 101 -7.06 11.29 -11.62
N GLN A 102 -7.67 10.71 -12.65
CA GLN A 102 -7.42 9.30 -13.04
C GLN A 102 -6.01 9.13 -13.63
N LEU A 103 -5.42 7.93 -13.51
CA LEU A 103 -4.06 7.67 -14.02
C LEU A 103 -4.04 7.56 -15.55
N ASN A 104 -3.04 8.16 -16.20
CA ASN A 104 -2.73 7.89 -17.60
C ASN A 104 -1.84 6.65 -17.73
N VAL A 105 -2.25 5.69 -18.57
CA VAL A 105 -1.50 4.44 -18.81
C VAL A 105 -1.36 4.17 -20.30
N ALA A 106 -0.34 3.42 -20.69
CA ALA A 106 -0.15 2.96 -22.07
C ALA A 106 -0.29 1.43 -22.14
N PRO A 107 -0.74 0.87 -23.28
CA PRO A 107 -0.62 -0.57 -23.54
C PRO A 107 0.81 -1.05 -23.29
N GLY A 108 0.96 -2.21 -22.65
CA GLY A 108 2.27 -2.79 -22.32
C GLY A 108 3.02 -2.16 -21.13
N SER A 109 2.44 -1.15 -20.48
CA SER A 109 3.02 -0.57 -19.26
C SER A 109 2.67 -1.39 -18.02
N TYR A 110 3.48 -1.23 -16.97
CA TYR A 110 3.12 -1.70 -15.63
C TYR A 110 2.64 -0.53 -14.79
N VAL A 111 1.76 -0.80 -13.84
CA VAL A 111 1.22 0.18 -12.88
C VAL A 111 1.46 -0.34 -11.47
N ALA A 112 1.98 0.52 -10.59
CA ALA A 112 2.00 0.32 -9.15
C ALA A 112 0.74 0.93 -8.55
N MET A 113 -0.01 0.14 -7.77
CA MET A 113 -1.18 0.59 -7.01
C MET A 113 -0.80 0.57 -5.53
N LYS A 114 -0.61 1.75 -4.93
CA LYS A 114 0.07 1.91 -3.65
C LYS A 114 -0.90 2.17 -2.51
N TYR A 115 -0.62 1.60 -1.34
CA TYR A 115 -1.51 1.64 -0.17
C TYR A 115 -0.73 1.54 1.15
N LEU A 116 -1.37 2.02 2.23
CA LEU A 116 -0.84 1.90 3.58
C LEU A 116 -1.24 0.57 4.22
N GLU A 117 -0.25 -0.10 4.83
CA GLU A 117 -0.39 -1.45 5.39
C GLU A 117 -1.09 -1.49 6.76
N ASN A 118 -0.97 -0.41 7.54
CA ASN A 118 -1.73 -0.18 8.77
C ASN A 118 -1.65 -1.33 9.82
N GLY A 119 -0.54 -2.05 9.84
CA GLY A 119 -0.22 -3.12 10.77
C GLY A 119 -0.48 -4.52 10.21
N HIS A 120 -1.19 -4.64 9.09
CA HIS A 120 -1.54 -5.93 8.47
C HIS A 120 -0.33 -6.72 8.01
N VAL A 121 0.76 -6.03 7.67
CA VAL A 121 2.01 -6.62 7.17
C VAL A 121 3.06 -6.72 8.26
N THR A 122 3.19 -5.69 9.10
CA THR A 122 4.22 -5.69 10.15
C THR A 122 3.79 -6.38 11.43
N GLN A 123 2.48 -6.59 11.63
CA GLN A 123 1.88 -7.32 12.75
C GLN A 123 0.86 -8.36 12.26
N PRO A 124 1.24 -9.30 11.36
CA PRO A 124 0.31 -10.20 10.69
C PRO A 124 -0.39 -11.20 11.64
N TRP A 125 0.11 -11.33 12.88
CA TRP A 125 -0.52 -12.15 13.93
C TRP A 125 -1.60 -11.40 14.72
N ILE A 126 -1.91 -10.13 14.38
CA ILE A 126 -2.90 -9.30 15.07
C ILE A 126 -3.96 -8.79 14.07
N PRO A 127 -5.23 -9.20 14.20
CA PRO A 127 -5.72 -10.27 15.09
C PRO A 127 -5.24 -11.65 14.61
N ALA A 128 -5.41 -12.66 15.46
CA ALA A 128 -5.05 -14.03 15.11
C ALA A 128 -5.91 -14.58 13.95
N GLY A 129 -5.41 -15.62 13.29
CA GLY A 129 -6.14 -16.36 12.24
C GLY A 129 -6.27 -15.62 10.90
N LYS A 130 -5.48 -14.58 10.70
CA LYS A 130 -5.36 -13.86 9.43
C LYS A 130 -4.50 -14.64 8.41
N PRO A 131 -4.70 -14.40 7.11
CA PRO A 131 -4.07 -15.21 6.06
C PRO A 131 -2.57 -14.93 5.97
N ASP A 132 -1.81 -15.94 5.55
CA ASP A 132 -0.39 -15.79 5.22
C ASP A 132 -0.18 -14.69 4.18
N GLN A 133 1.00 -14.05 4.22
CA GLN A 133 1.35 -12.91 3.35
C GLN A 133 0.35 -11.74 3.40
N SER A 134 -0.37 -11.64 4.52
CA SER A 134 -1.40 -10.63 4.77
C SER A 134 -2.57 -10.70 3.77
N GLY A 135 -2.77 -11.85 3.13
CA GLY A 135 -3.88 -12.07 2.22
C GLY A 135 -3.54 -11.73 0.76
N THR A 136 -4.57 -11.81 -0.08
CA THR A 136 -4.42 -11.63 -1.53
C THR A 136 -5.14 -10.38 -2.00
N VAL A 137 -4.44 -9.60 -2.81
CA VAL A 137 -5.02 -8.56 -3.64
C VAL A 137 -5.27 -9.12 -5.04
N TRP A 138 -6.52 -9.07 -5.48
CA TRP A 138 -6.88 -9.24 -6.88
C TRP A 138 -7.20 -7.89 -7.48
N VAL A 139 -6.69 -7.64 -8.69
CA VAL A 139 -7.07 -6.47 -9.49
C VAL A 139 -7.82 -6.95 -10.71
N PHE A 140 -9.03 -6.44 -10.87
CA PHE A 140 -9.90 -6.74 -12.00
C PHE A 140 -10.03 -5.54 -12.92
N GLY A 141 -10.24 -5.79 -14.22
CA GLY A 141 -10.41 -4.76 -15.24
C GLY A 141 -11.69 -4.92 -16.05
N THR A 142 -12.28 -3.82 -16.49
CA THR A 142 -13.38 -3.80 -17.46
C THR A 142 -13.41 -2.50 -18.28
N TYR A 143 -13.92 -2.59 -19.50
CA TYR A 143 -14.28 -1.45 -20.35
C TYR A 143 -15.77 -1.11 -20.30
N ASP A 144 -16.58 -1.86 -19.56
CA ASP A 144 -18.03 -1.70 -19.46
C ASP A 144 -18.47 -1.70 -17.98
N PRO A 145 -18.00 -0.70 -17.20
CA PRO A 145 -18.27 -0.64 -15.77
C PRO A 145 -19.74 -0.32 -15.50
N SER A 146 -20.28 -0.83 -14.38
CA SER A 146 -21.59 -0.44 -13.87
C SER A 146 -21.50 0.27 -12.53
N PRO A 147 -22.32 1.30 -12.25
CA PRO A 147 -22.44 1.85 -10.90
C PRO A 147 -23.04 0.84 -9.90
N ASP A 148 -23.69 -0.22 -10.39
CA ASP A 148 -24.32 -1.25 -9.58
C ASP A 148 -23.52 -2.57 -9.51
N GLU A 149 -22.25 -2.55 -9.92
CA GLU A 149 -21.39 -3.73 -9.94
C GLU A 149 -21.35 -4.43 -8.57
N LYS A 150 -21.56 -5.76 -8.57
CA LYS A 150 -21.56 -6.58 -7.35
C LYS A 150 -20.20 -7.21 -7.11
N LEU A 151 -19.80 -7.27 -5.84
CA LEU A 151 -18.50 -7.85 -5.47
C LEU A 151 -18.39 -9.30 -5.96
N THR A 152 -19.44 -10.11 -5.75
CA THR A 152 -19.47 -11.52 -6.17
C THR A 152 -19.36 -11.68 -7.68
N ASP A 153 -19.89 -10.73 -8.47
CA ASP A 153 -19.81 -10.77 -9.93
C ASP A 153 -18.39 -10.44 -10.41
N VAL A 154 -17.75 -9.44 -9.79
CA VAL A 154 -16.35 -9.08 -10.06
C VAL A 154 -15.41 -10.23 -9.69
N LEU A 155 -15.60 -10.84 -8.51
CA LEU A 155 -14.82 -12.01 -8.08
C LEU A 155 -15.02 -13.23 -8.99
N ALA A 156 -16.07 -13.27 -9.80
CA ALA A 156 -16.26 -14.35 -10.77
C ALA A 156 -15.50 -14.13 -12.10
N TRP A 157 -14.84 -12.98 -12.29
CA TRP A 157 -14.06 -12.72 -13.49
C TRP A 157 -12.73 -13.48 -13.48
N THR A 158 -12.39 -14.07 -14.62
CA THR A 158 -11.19 -14.89 -14.80
C THR A 158 -10.21 -14.20 -15.74
N SER A 159 -8.93 -14.60 -15.70
CA SER A 159 -7.87 -13.99 -16.51
C SER A 159 -8.06 -14.19 -18.02
N ASP A 160 -8.70 -15.30 -18.43
CA ASP A 160 -9.05 -15.61 -19.81
C ASP A 160 -10.29 -14.85 -20.34
N ARG A 161 -10.86 -13.94 -19.52
CA ARG A 161 -12.03 -13.11 -19.84
C ARG A 161 -13.33 -13.91 -20.08
N THR A 162 -13.44 -15.15 -19.59
CA THR A 162 -14.65 -15.99 -19.75
C THR A 162 -15.58 -15.99 -18.53
N GLY A 163 -15.03 -15.74 -17.34
CA GLY A 163 -15.75 -15.66 -16.07
C GLY A 163 -16.69 -14.45 -15.96
N GLY A 164 -17.65 -14.53 -15.04
CA GLY A 164 -18.69 -13.51 -14.81
C GLY A 164 -19.32 -12.94 -16.09
N LYS A 165 -19.66 -13.83 -17.02
CA LYS A 165 -20.29 -13.52 -18.32
C LYS A 165 -19.43 -12.66 -19.26
N GLY A 166 -18.11 -12.66 -19.08
CA GLY A 166 -17.16 -11.93 -19.93
C GLY A 166 -17.23 -10.42 -19.81
N LYS A 167 -17.83 -9.89 -18.72
CA LYS A 167 -17.95 -8.45 -18.49
C LYS A 167 -16.63 -7.80 -18.08
N GLY A 168 -15.69 -8.56 -17.54
CA GLY A 168 -14.37 -8.10 -17.18
C GLY A 168 -13.40 -9.27 -17.03
N TRP A 169 -12.21 -9.00 -16.48
CA TRP A 169 -11.17 -10.02 -16.32
C TRP A 169 -10.27 -9.74 -15.12
N LEU A 170 -9.63 -10.80 -14.63
CA LEU A 170 -8.58 -10.71 -13.61
C LEU A 170 -7.27 -10.25 -14.26
N MET A 171 -6.75 -9.10 -13.83
CA MET A 171 -5.50 -8.50 -14.33
C MET A 171 -4.28 -8.91 -13.52
N ALA A 172 -4.43 -9.02 -12.19
CA ALA A 172 -3.35 -9.37 -11.28
C ALA A 172 -3.87 -10.08 -10.03
N ALA A 173 -3.05 -10.97 -9.46
CA ALA A 173 -3.26 -11.58 -8.16
C ALA A 173 -1.91 -11.60 -7.41
N GLN A 174 -1.78 -10.79 -6.36
CA GLN A 174 -0.54 -10.61 -5.61
C GLN A 174 -0.78 -10.63 -4.11
N ALA A 175 0.22 -11.08 -3.36
CA ALA A 175 0.24 -10.89 -1.91
C ALA A 175 0.08 -9.39 -1.56
N TYR A 176 -0.69 -9.11 -0.51
CA TYR A 176 -0.82 -7.75 0.03
C TYR A 176 0.50 -7.26 0.61
N ASP A 177 1.26 -8.16 1.24
CA ASP A 177 2.64 -7.91 1.63
C ASP A 177 3.56 -7.92 0.38
N ASP A 178 4.15 -6.77 0.03
CA ASP A 178 5.11 -6.64 -1.07
C ASP A 178 6.57 -6.99 -0.67
N GLY A 179 6.79 -7.40 0.58
CA GLY A 179 8.09 -7.78 1.10
C GLY A 179 8.98 -6.61 1.55
N ARG A 180 8.57 -5.36 1.27
CA ARG A 180 9.36 -4.13 1.47
C ARG A 180 8.68 -3.14 2.38
N CYS A 181 7.38 -2.94 2.20
CA CYS A 181 6.56 -1.97 2.90
C CYS A 181 6.51 -2.21 4.40
N HIS A 182 6.29 -1.15 5.16
CA HIS A 182 6.21 -1.24 6.61
C HIS A 182 5.60 0.02 7.23
N GLN A 183 4.70 -0.18 8.19
CA GLN A 183 4.33 0.82 9.17
C GLN A 183 5.43 0.95 10.22
N LEU A 184 5.61 2.15 10.78
CA LEU A 184 6.55 2.37 11.87
C LEU A 184 5.97 1.87 13.18
N ASN A 185 6.44 0.71 13.62
CA ASN A 185 6.12 0.16 14.95
C ASN A 185 7.27 -0.71 15.49
N GLN A 186 7.07 -1.28 16.69
CA GLN A 186 8.07 -2.07 17.41
C GLN A 186 8.04 -3.56 17.08
N ALA A 187 7.22 -3.99 16.11
CA ALA A 187 7.18 -5.39 15.71
C ALA A 187 8.48 -5.77 14.97
N PRO A 188 8.99 -7.00 15.14
CA PRO A 188 10.25 -7.43 14.50
C PRO A 188 10.28 -7.25 12.98
N ILE A 189 9.16 -7.47 12.29
CA ILE A 189 9.05 -7.28 10.83
C ILE A 189 9.27 -5.80 10.47
N SER A 190 8.58 -4.89 11.16
CA SER A 190 8.72 -3.44 10.99
C SER A 190 10.17 -3.00 11.22
N ILE A 191 10.78 -3.38 12.35
CA ILE A 191 12.15 -2.98 12.69
C ILE A 191 13.14 -3.47 11.61
N ASN A 192 13.01 -4.71 11.16
CA ASN A 192 13.88 -5.26 10.12
C ASN A 192 13.72 -4.53 8.77
N ARG A 193 12.48 -4.25 8.36
CA ARG A 193 12.20 -3.55 7.09
C ARG A 193 12.63 -2.10 7.12
N GLN A 194 12.48 -1.41 8.24
CA GLN A 194 13.03 -0.06 8.43
C GLN A 194 14.54 0.01 8.18
N ILE A 195 15.28 -1.05 8.54
CA ILE A 195 16.73 -1.16 8.31
C ILE A 195 17.03 -1.55 6.86
N SER A 196 16.32 -2.55 6.34
CA SER A 196 16.57 -3.13 5.02
C SER A 196 16.08 -2.25 3.86
N PHE A 197 15.03 -1.48 4.10
CA PHE A 197 14.31 -0.66 3.14
C PHE A 197 13.97 0.71 3.76
N PRO A 198 14.97 1.53 4.13
CA PRO A 198 14.69 2.80 4.79
C PRO A 198 13.91 3.74 3.86
N ASN A 199 12.74 4.22 4.30
CA ASN A 199 11.98 5.24 3.58
C ASN A 199 12.27 6.63 4.16
N ARG A 200 12.96 7.47 3.39
CA ARG A 200 13.51 8.76 3.82
C ARG A 200 12.93 9.88 2.97
N ILE A 201 12.52 10.97 3.62
CA ILE A 201 12.14 12.20 2.93
C ILE A 201 13.39 12.77 2.22
N PRO A 202 13.30 13.17 0.93
CA PRO A 202 14.40 13.78 0.20
C PRO A 202 14.99 14.98 0.94
N GLY A 203 16.32 15.02 1.04
CA GLY A 203 17.03 16.07 1.79
C GLY A 203 16.97 15.94 3.32
N GLN A 204 16.30 14.92 3.86
CA GLN A 204 16.22 14.65 5.31
C GLN A 204 16.66 13.21 5.62
N PRO A 205 17.97 12.90 5.58
CA PRO A 205 18.47 11.53 5.68
C PRO A 205 18.18 10.85 7.02
N THR A 206 17.85 11.61 8.06
CA THR A 206 17.48 11.09 9.39
C THR A 206 15.98 10.91 9.57
N SER A 207 15.15 11.41 8.65
CA SER A 207 13.69 11.22 8.69
C SER A 207 13.36 9.74 8.61
N GLN A 208 12.30 9.29 9.25
CA GLN A 208 11.85 7.92 9.11
C GLN A 208 10.34 7.97 8.98
N ILE A 209 9.83 7.46 7.87
CA ILE A 209 8.40 7.43 7.58
C ILE A 209 8.00 6.03 7.14
N GLU A 210 6.70 5.76 7.19
CA GLU A 210 6.14 4.50 6.72
C GLU A 210 6.44 4.31 5.23
N GLN A 211 6.68 3.07 4.82
CA GLN A 211 6.80 2.71 3.42
C GLN A 211 5.52 2.07 2.93
N TRP A 212 4.96 2.60 1.86
CA TRP A 212 3.69 2.11 1.32
C TRP A 212 3.92 0.77 0.62
N CYS A 213 2.95 -0.13 0.75
CA CYS A 213 2.91 -1.34 -0.05
C CYS A 213 2.43 -1.00 -1.45
N GLU A 214 2.69 -1.91 -2.38
CA GLU A 214 2.10 -1.86 -3.70
C GLU A 214 1.57 -3.20 -4.17
N THR A 215 0.59 -3.16 -5.06
CA THR A 215 0.23 -4.26 -5.94
C THR A 215 0.45 -3.79 -7.36
N ASP A 216 1.15 -4.60 -8.14
CA ASP A 216 1.56 -4.23 -9.49
C ASP A 216 0.70 -4.96 -10.52
N LEU A 217 0.40 -4.32 -11.65
CA LEU A 217 -0.32 -4.95 -12.75
C LEU A 217 0.25 -4.57 -14.10
N TYR A 218 0.02 -5.45 -15.08
CA TYR A 218 0.33 -5.20 -16.48
C TYR A 218 -0.90 -4.67 -17.21
N ILE A 219 -0.73 -3.60 -17.97
CA ILE A 219 -1.74 -3.12 -18.91
C ILE A 219 -1.60 -3.96 -20.19
N PRO A 220 -2.64 -4.71 -20.61
CA PRO A 220 -2.56 -5.56 -21.78
C PRO A 220 -2.11 -4.81 -23.03
N ASP A 221 -1.37 -5.49 -23.92
CA ASP A 221 -0.94 -4.92 -25.20
C ASP A 221 -2.12 -4.54 -26.10
N ASP A 222 -3.25 -5.24 -25.93
CA ASP A 222 -4.51 -4.99 -26.64
C ASP A 222 -5.41 -3.95 -25.95
N ALA A 223 -4.90 -3.24 -24.93
CA ALA A 223 -5.66 -2.21 -24.24
C ALA A 223 -6.16 -1.13 -25.21
N ARG A 224 -7.46 -0.81 -25.12
CA ARG A 224 -8.15 0.07 -26.07
C ARG A 224 -7.72 1.53 -25.88
N VAL A 225 -6.81 1.99 -26.72
CA VAL A 225 -6.38 3.40 -26.76
C VAL A 225 -7.57 4.36 -26.87
N GLY A 226 -7.53 5.44 -26.09
CA GLY A 226 -8.57 6.47 -26.04
C GLY A 226 -9.78 6.08 -25.18
N SER A 227 -9.77 4.91 -24.56
CA SER A 227 -10.83 4.46 -23.66
C SER A 227 -10.43 4.57 -22.19
N THR A 228 -11.43 4.47 -21.32
CA THR A 228 -11.26 4.34 -19.88
C THR A 228 -11.31 2.88 -19.50
N LEU A 229 -10.24 2.38 -18.87
CA LEU A 229 -10.19 1.06 -18.25
C LEU A 229 -10.53 1.21 -16.76
N THR A 230 -11.69 0.72 -16.33
CA THR A 230 -12.03 0.68 -14.91
C THR A 230 -11.34 -0.50 -14.25
N THR A 231 -10.76 -0.26 -13.08
CA THR A 231 -10.16 -1.28 -12.23
C THR A 231 -10.86 -1.41 -10.88
N TYR A 232 -10.93 -2.64 -10.39
CA TYR A 232 -11.40 -2.99 -9.05
C TYR A 232 -10.24 -3.64 -8.32
N TRP A 233 -9.65 -2.91 -7.39
CA TRP A 233 -8.67 -3.45 -6.45
C TRP A 233 -9.44 -4.09 -5.30
N VAL A 234 -9.23 -5.39 -5.06
CA VAL A 234 -9.98 -6.18 -4.08
C VAL A 234 -8.99 -6.97 -3.23
N TRP A 235 -8.85 -6.58 -1.98
CA TRP A 235 -8.04 -7.29 -1.00
C TRP A 235 -8.91 -8.19 -0.13
N SER A 236 -8.60 -9.48 -0.08
CA SER A 236 -9.15 -10.43 0.90
C SER A 236 -8.21 -10.57 2.08
N TRP A 237 -8.74 -10.28 3.27
CA TRP A 237 -8.09 -10.41 4.56
C TRP A 237 -8.94 -11.26 5.51
N ASP A 238 -9.48 -12.35 4.97
CA ASP A 238 -10.42 -13.24 5.63
C ASP A 238 -9.82 -13.90 6.88
N THR A 239 -10.60 -14.04 7.94
CA THR A 239 -10.20 -14.83 9.10
C THR A 239 -10.50 -16.30 8.87
N GLY A 240 -9.49 -17.15 9.06
CA GLY A 240 -9.60 -18.60 8.90
C GLY A 240 -10.57 -19.26 9.89
N MET A 241 -11.11 -20.41 9.50
CA MET A 241 -11.98 -21.22 10.37
C MET A 241 -11.24 -21.66 11.64
N ARG A 242 -12.00 -21.91 12.70
CA ARG A 242 -11.52 -22.33 14.03
C ARG A 242 -10.60 -21.31 14.72
N THR A 243 -10.57 -20.07 14.24
CA THR A 243 -9.96 -18.95 14.95
C THR A 243 -10.84 -18.54 16.14
N GLU A 244 -10.22 -18.17 17.26
CA GLU A 244 -10.94 -17.63 18.41
C GLU A 244 -11.79 -16.41 18.00
N GLY A 245 -13.08 -16.41 18.35
CA GLY A 245 -14.02 -15.37 17.91
C GLY A 245 -14.51 -15.48 16.45
N ALA A 246 -13.96 -16.40 15.65
CA ALA A 246 -14.33 -16.64 14.25
C ALA A 246 -14.31 -18.14 13.89
N PHE A 247 -15.03 -18.96 14.65
CA PHE A 247 -15.04 -20.42 14.47
C PHE A 247 -15.41 -20.86 13.04
N CYS A 248 -16.36 -20.16 12.44
CA CYS A 248 -16.83 -20.43 11.09
C CYS A 248 -15.99 -19.74 10.00
N GLY A 249 -14.87 -19.12 10.38
CA GLY A 249 -14.19 -18.13 9.58
C GLY A 249 -15.02 -16.86 9.43
N LYS A 250 -14.44 -15.85 8.81
CA LYS A 250 -15.11 -14.57 8.54
C LYS A 250 -14.51 -13.95 7.29
N ASP A 251 -15.36 -13.61 6.33
CA ASP A 251 -14.98 -12.82 5.17
C ASP A 251 -14.66 -11.38 5.59
N GLU A 252 -13.62 -10.82 5.00
CA GLU A 252 -13.20 -9.44 5.22
C GLU A 252 -12.47 -8.92 3.99
N TYR A 253 -13.23 -8.25 3.13
CA TYR A 253 -12.77 -7.68 1.88
C TYR A 253 -12.65 -6.16 2.01
N TYR A 254 -11.60 -5.60 1.42
CA TYR A 254 -11.48 -4.18 1.17
C TYR A 254 -11.40 -3.93 -0.32
N THR A 255 -12.12 -2.91 -0.80
CA THR A 255 -12.07 -2.60 -2.23
C THR A 255 -11.81 -1.13 -2.51
N THR A 256 -11.26 -0.87 -3.68
CA THR A 256 -11.12 0.48 -4.24
C THR A 256 -11.40 0.42 -5.73
N CYS A 257 -12.24 1.34 -6.22
CA CYS A 257 -12.57 1.46 -7.63
C CYS A 257 -11.89 2.68 -8.25
N SER A 258 -11.18 2.43 -9.34
CA SER A 258 -10.35 3.41 -10.03
C SER A 258 -10.54 3.30 -11.54
N ASP A 259 -10.08 4.30 -12.28
CA ASP A 259 -10.10 4.34 -13.72
C ASP A 259 -8.69 4.68 -14.23
N PHE A 260 -8.33 4.09 -15.36
CA PHE A 260 -7.14 4.42 -16.11
C PHE A 260 -7.52 4.96 -17.47
N GLN A 261 -6.99 6.13 -17.81
CA GLN A 261 -7.04 6.63 -19.17
C GLN A 261 -5.99 5.90 -20.01
N VAL A 262 -6.44 5.03 -20.92
CA VAL A 262 -5.53 4.38 -21.85
C VAL A 262 -5.18 5.39 -22.94
N ILE A 263 -3.94 5.88 -22.94
CA ILE A 263 -3.42 6.74 -23.99
C ILE A 263 -2.76 5.90 -25.09
N ASP A 264 -2.55 6.49 -26.27
CA ASP A 264 -1.93 5.83 -27.43
C ASP A 264 -0.63 5.09 -27.04
N GLY A 265 -0.20 4.07 -27.78
CA GLY A 265 0.86 3.10 -27.42
C GLY A 265 2.14 3.16 -28.26
N GLY A 266 2.41 4.27 -28.96
CA GLY A 266 3.70 4.51 -29.64
C GLY A 266 4.87 4.66 -28.65
N ASP A 267 5.64 5.75 -28.71
CA ASP A 267 6.62 6.07 -27.64
C ASP A 267 5.91 6.61 -26.38
N SER A 268 4.84 5.95 -25.95
CA SER A 268 3.92 6.53 -24.98
C SER A 268 4.35 6.39 -23.55
N LEU A 269 5.28 5.47 -23.27
CA LEU A 269 6.04 5.51 -22.03
C LEU A 269 6.90 6.78 -21.94
N SER A 270 7.46 7.29 -23.05
CA SER A 270 8.16 8.58 -23.02
C SER A 270 7.19 9.75 -22.85
N LYS A 271 6.00 9.68 -23.47
CA LYS A 271 4.94 10.68 -23.23
C LYS A 271 4.53 10.72 -21.76
N ILE A 272 4.32 9.56 -21.13
CA ILE A 272 4.03 9.46 -19.69
C ILE A 272 5.21 9.99 -18.89
N SER A 273 6.43 9.56 -19.21
CA SER A 273 7.64 10.02 -18.52
C SER A 273 7.89 11.54 -18.65
N ALA A 274 7.37 12.17 -19.70
CA ALA A 274 7.46 13.62 -19.91
C ALA A 274 6.36 14.40 -19.18
N MET A 275 5.32 13.73 -18.66
CA MET A 275 4.29 14.40 -17.85
C MET A 275 4.92 14.84 -16.52
N PRO A 276 4.79 16.14 -16.16
CA PRO A 276 5.27 16.59 -14.87
C PRO A 276 4.42 15.98 -13.75
N MET A 277 5.06 15.56 -12.68
CA MET A 277 4.39 15.09 -11.47
C MET A 277 3.89 16.29 -10.68
N ILE A 278 2.62 16.66 -10.85
CA ILE A 278 2.03 17.86 -10.25
C ILE A 278 0.94 17.54 -9.24
N HIS A 279 0.30 16.37 -9.34
CA HIS A 279 -0.76 15.95 -8.42
C HIS A 279 -0.18 15.13 -7.27
N THR A 280 0.78 15.67 -6.52
CA THR A 280 1.40 14.98 -5.38
C THR A 280 0.61 15.16 -4.09
N LEU A 281 0.67 14.19 -3.18
CA LEU A 281 0.05 14.27 -1.86
C LEU A 281 0.93 15.03 -0.85
N GLY A 282 0.31 15.67 0.15
CA GLY A 282 1.05 16.24 1.27
C GLY A 282 1.84 15.17 2.07
N GLN A 283 1.27 13.97 2.17
CA GLN A 283 1.89 12.77 2.75
C GLN A 283 2.56 11.85 1.72
N GLN A 284 3.08 12.39 0.62
CA GLN A 284 3.67 11.61 -0.47
C GLN A 284 4.68 10.57 0.02
N ASP A 285 4.54 9.33 -0.43
CA ASP A 285 5.60 8.32 -0.27
C ASP A 285 6.80 8.68 -1.16
N PRO A 286 7.98 8.93 -0.60
CA PRO A 286 9.14 9.39 -1.36
C PRO A 286 9.83 8.27 -2.15
N GLN A 287 9.32 7.04 -2.09
CA GLN A 287 9.83 5.94 -2.89
C GLN A 287 9.72 6.24 -4.39
N THR A 288 10.81 6.01 -5.12
CA THR A 288 10.93 6.36 -6.55
C THR A 288 10.98 5.14 -7.48
N GLN A 289 10.97 3.92 -6.91
CA GLN A 289 11.10 2.67 -7.64
C GLN A 289 10.16 1.60 -7.07
N ALA A 290 9.58 0.80 -7.96
CA ALA A 290 8.82 -0.37 -7.62
C ALA A 290 9.69 -1.44 -6.93
N VAL A 291 9.05 -2.43 -6.32
CA VAL A 291 9.67 -3.65 -5.82
C VAL A 291 10.36 -4.38 -6.96
N ARG A 292 11.49 -5.03 -6.67
CA ARG A 292 12.40 -5.56 -7.71
C ARG A 292 11.73 -6.60 -8.61
N ASP A 293 10.75 -7.31 -8.09
CA ASP A 293 10.02 -8.41 -8.72
C ASP A 293 8.61 -8.01 -9.19
N TYR A 294 8.30 -6.71 -9.33
CA TYR A 294 6.98 -6.19 -9.71
C TYR A 294 6.32 -6.89 -10.92
N LYS A 295 7.12 -7.43 -11.85
CA LYS A 295 6.63 -8.17 -13.04
C LYS A 295 6.18 -9.60 -12.77
N SER A 296 6.62 -10.20 -11.67
CA SER A 296 6.49 -11.64 -11.37
C SER A 296 5.93 -11.92 -9.98
N ARG A 297 5.45 -10.90 -9.27
CA ARG A 297 4.80 -11.08 -7.98
C ARG A 297 3.55 -11.93 -8.13
N THR A 298 3.34 -12.79 -7.14
CA THR A 298 2.24 -13.76 -7.10
C THR A 298 1.57 -13.73 -5.73
N ALA A 299 0.42 -14.39 -5.63
CA ALA A 299 -0.25 -14.66 -4.37
C ALA A 299 -0.34 -16.18 -4.16
N LEU A 300 -0.51 -16.60 -2.90
CA LEU A 300 -0.85 -17.98 -2.58
C LEU A 300 -2.20 -18.40 -3.20
N THR A 301 -3.13 -17.45 -3.33
CA THR A 301 -4.46 -17.68 -3.92
C THR A 301 -4.63 -16.88 -5.21
N ALA A 302 -4.24 -17.46 -6.34
CA ALA A 302 -4.29 -16.75 -7.64
C ALA A 302 -5.71 -16.44 -8.14
N THR A 303 -6.73 -17.18 -7.70
CA THR A 303 -8.12 -17.00 -8.11
C THR A 303 -9.02 -16.96 -6.89
N PRO A 304 -9.92 -15.97 -6.78
CA PRO A 304 -10.83 -15.88 -5.65
C PRO A 304 -11.76 -17.09 -5.59
N THR A 305 -12.05 -17.56 -4.38
CA THR A 305 -13.08 -18.57 -4.13
C THR A 305 -14.25 -17.88 -3.45
N VAL A 306 -15.38 -17.78 -4.15
CA VAL A 306 -16.57 -17.09 -3.62
C VAL A 306 -17.43 -18.08 -2.84
N ILE A 307 -17.57 -17.86 -1.53
CA ILE A 307 -18.44 -18.65 -0.65
C ILE A 307 -19.53 -17.74 -0.09
N THR A 308 -20.70 -17.68 -0.74
CA THR A 308 -21.82 -16.84 -0.30
C THR A 308 -22.76 -17.51 0.70
N ASN A 309 -22.79 -18.85 0.72
CA ASN A 309 -23.75 -19.63 1.50
C ASN A 309 -23.06 -20.82 2.19
N GLN A 310 -22.38 -20.58 3.32
CA GLN A 310 -21.87 -21.65 4.16
C GLN A 310 -22.66 -21.72 5.46
N SER A 311 -23.43 -22.79 5.64
CA SER A 311 -23.95 -23.15 6.96
C SER A 311 -22.83 -23.81 7.76
N CYS A 312 -22.40 -23.13 8.81
CA CYS A 312 -21.46 -23.67 9.77
C CYS A 312 -22.27 -24.32 10.89
N THR A 313 -22.42 -25.65 10.85
CA THR A 313 -23.09 -26.38 11.92
C THR A 313 -22.10 -26.74 13.01
N TYR A 314 -22.43 -26.37 14.25
CA TYR A 314 -21.72 -26.83 15.45
C TYR A 314 -21.99 -28.33 15.64
N GLY A 315 -21.10 -29.17 15.12
CA GLY A 315 -21.12 -30.60 15.43
C GLY A 315 -20.63 -30.80 16.87
N PRO A 316 -21.35 -31.55 17.75
CA PRO A 316 -20.87 -31.86 19.10
C PRO A 316 -19.58 -32.71 19.14
N SER A 317 -19.03 -33.10 17.98
CA SER A 317 -17.94 -34.09 17.86
C SER A 317 -16.56 -33.50 17.54
N ASP A 318 -16.46 -32.18 17.32
CA ASP A 318 -15.21 -31.55 16.86
C ASP A 318 -14.38 -30.92 17.99
N VAL A 319 -14.67 -31.26 19.25
CA VAL A 319 -13.68 -31.20 20.33
C VAL A 319 -12.83 -32.47 20.31
N THR A 320 -12.27 -32.82 19.16
CA THR A 320 -10.97 -33.49 19.21
C THR A 320 -9.99 -32.40 19.55
N THR A 321 -9.43 -32.45 20.76
CA THR A 321 -8.18 -31.76 21.07
C THR A 321 -7.23 -32.07 19.93
N SER A 322 -7.09 -31.14 18.98
CA SER A 322 -6.03 -31.24 18.00
C SER A 322 -4.78 -31.19 18.85
N SER A 323 -4.09 -32.32 18.92
CA SER A 323 -2.76 -32.39 19.45
C SER A 323 -1.93 -31.49 18.56
N TRP A 324 -1.74 -30.25 18.99
CA TRP A 324 -0.62 -29.45 18.57
C TRP A 324 0.60 -30.37 18.64
N PRO A 325 1.43 -30.50 17.59
CA PRO A 325 2.74 -31.07 17.81
C PRO A 325 3.42 -30.15 18.83
N ALA A 326 3.57 -30.65 20.06
CA ALA A 326 4.41 -30.08 21.09
C ALA A 326 5.85 -30.16 20.57
N SER A 327 6.24 -29.21 19.73
CA SER A 327 7.62 -28.93 19.35
C SER A 327 7.79 -27.43 19.19
N LEU A 328 7.35 -26.70 20.21
CA LEU A 328 8.03 -25.50 20.65
C LEU A 328 8.78 -25.88 21.92
N THR A 329 9.96 -26.47 21.74
CA THR A 329 10.97 -26.41 22.79
C THR A 329 11.32 -24.95 22.94
N VAL A 330 10.74 -24.36 23.97
CA VAL A 330 11.10 -23.08 24.56
C VAL A 330 12.63 -23.01 24.68
N MET A 331 13.29 -22.27 23.77
CA MET A 331 14.65 -21.80 24.01
C MET A 331 14.59 -20.58 24.94
N THR A 332 14.33 -20.83 26.22
CA THR A 332 14.61 -19.86 27.28
C THR A 332 16.06 -20.03 27.73
N THR A 333 16.99 -19.48 26.97
CA THR A 333 18.31 -19.06 27.49
C THR A 333 18.85 -17.94 26.62
N MET A 334 18.36 -16.72 26.82
CA MET A 334 19.10 -15.51 26.43
C MET A 334 20.02 -15.14 27.62
N PRO A 335 21.32 -14.89 27.41
CA PRO A 335 22.17 -14.38 28.47
C PRO A 335 21.72 -12.97 28.86
N LEU A 336 21.41 -12.78 30.15
CA LEU A 336 21.23 -11.46 30.76
C LEU A 336 22.57 -10.71 30.76
N SER A 337 22.87 -9.99 29.67
CA SER A 337 23.77 -8.83 29.68
C SER A 337 23.94 -8.27 28.27
N LEU A 338 23.10 -7.30 27.90
CA LEU A 338 23.39 -6.33 26.84
C LEU A 338 23.30 -4.92 27.46
N PRO A 339 24.27 -4.02 27.18
CA PRO A 339 24.29 -2.68 27.76
C PRO A 339 23.11 -1.85 27.23
N SER A 340 22.49 -1.10 28.15
CA SER A 340 21.39 -0.17 27.85
C SER A 340 21.81 0.81 26.75
N PRO A 341 21.10 0.87 25.61
CA PRO A 341 21.24 2.00 24.71
C PRO A 341 20.72 3.26 25.42
N ALA A 342 21.38 4.39 25.19
CA ALA A 342 20.92 5.69 25.66
C ALA A 342 19.49 5.94 25.17
N ALA A 343 18.66 6.49 26.05
CA ALA A 343 17.27 6.83 25.73
C ALA A 343 17.22 7.68 24.44
N PRO A 344 16.38 7.32 23.46
CA PRO A 344 16.08 8.22 22.35
C PRO A 344 15.52 9.53 22.93
N GLY A 345 16.03 10.65 22.46
CA GLY A 345 15.46 11.96 22.77
C GLY A 345 13.98 12.02 22.38
N PRO A 346 13.20 12.95 22.96
CA PRO A 346 11.78 13.07 22.65
C PRO A 346 11.56 13.22 21.15
N MET A 347 10.77 12.30 20.58
CA MET A 347 10.28 12.37 19.21
C MET A 347 9.49 13.68 19.02
N PRO A 348 9.72 14.45 17.95
CA PRO A 348 8.85 15.57 17.61
C PRO A 348 7.47 15.01 17.27
N THR A 349 6.51 15.25 18.16
CA THR A 349 5.09 15.10 17.85
C THR A 349 4.74 16.11 16.77
N TYR A 350 4.45 15.64 15.55
CA TYR A 350 3.72 16.45 14.60
C TYR A 350 2.31 16.64 15.15
N GLN A 351 2.07 17.80 15.76
CA GLN A 351 0.72 18.29 16.01
C GLN A 351 0.08 18.58 14.65
N ALA A 352 -0.84 17.72 14.22
CA ALA A 352 -1.90 18.17 13.32
C ALA A 352 -2.63 19.30 14.06
N GLY A 353 -2.44 20.54 13.61
CA GLY A 353 -3.07 21.71 14.19
C GLY A 353 -4.59 21.58 14.08
N ALA A 354 -5.25 21.25 15.19
CA ALA A 354 -6.67 21.48 15.33
C ALA A 354 -6.92 23.00 15.23
N PRO A 355 -7.83 23.48 14.37
CA PRO A 355 -8.20 24.88 14.36
C PRO A 355 -8.80 25.25 15.72
N GLN A 356 -8.24 26.27 16.35
CA GLN A 356 -8.82 26.91 17.53
C GLN A 356 -10.15 27.55 17.13
N ASP A 357 -11.24 26.99 17.63
CA ASP A 357 -12.56 27.62 17.56
C ASP A 357 -12.57 28.84 18.51
N GLY A 358 -12.42 30.02 17.91
CA GLY A 358 -12.53 31.29 18.59
C GLY A 358 -13.98 31.54 18.97
N GLY A 359 -14.30 31.35 20.25
CA GLY A 359 -15.63 31.50 20.78
C GLY A 359 -16.31 32.83 20.42
N ARG A 360 -17.60 32.73 20.06
CA ARG A 360 -18.58 33.78 20.33
C ARG A 360 -19.81 33.19 21.01
N SER A 361 -20.00 33.65 22.23
CA SER A 361 -21.15 33.41 23.09
C SER A 361 -22.38 34.17 22.59
N GLY A 362 -23.56 33.55 22.76
CA GLY A 362 -24.79 34.24 23.16
C GLY A 362 -25.82 34.49 22.06
N GLY A 363 -26.96 33.78 22.12
CA GLY A 363 -28.13 34.12 21.32
C GLY A 363 -29.25 33.07 21.34
N ASN A 364 -29.93 32.97 22.47
CA ASN A 364 -31.15 32.19 22.70
C ASN A 364 -32.30 32.64 21.75
N GLY A 365 -33.11 31.72 21.22
CA GLY A 365 -34.35 32.11 20.53
C GLY A 365 -34.97 31.08 19.59
N SER A 366 -35.87 30.26 20.14
CA SER A 366 -36.89 29.54 19.39
C SER A 366 -37.81 30.49 18.61
N GLN A 367 -38.26 30.13 17.39
CA GLN A 367 -39.68 30.06 17.04
C GLN A 367 -39.95 29.60 15.60
N HIS A 368 -41.03 28.81 15.51
CA HIS A 368 -41.92 28.52 14.38
C HIS A 368 -41.82 29.35 13.09
N GLY A 369 -41.87 28.62 11.97
CA GLY A 369 -43.12 28.52 11.19
C GLY A 369 -43.25 29.40 9.94
N GLY A 370 -43.60 28.75 8.83
CA GLY A 370 -44.61 29.28 7.90
C GLY A 370 -44.12 29.88 6.58
N ASN A 371 -44.35 29.10 5.51
CA ASN A 371 -44.95 29.48 4.23
C ASN A 371 -44.64 30.84 3.58
N GLY A 372 -44.30 30.77 2.29
CA GLY A 372 -45.05 31.55 1.29
C GLY A 372 -44.25 32.30 0.23
N ALA A 373 -44.25 31.72 -0.97
CA ALA A 373 -44.47 32.35 -2.28
C ALA A 373 -43.61 33.55 -2.78
N ARG A 374 -42.77 33.24 -3.78
CA ARG A 374 -42.81 33.71 -5.20
C ARG A 374 -42.69 35.23 -5.52
N PRO A 375 -42.40 35.62 -6.79
CA PRO A 375 -41.31 36.54 -7.09
C PRO A 375 -41.74 37.80 -7.88
N GLY A 376 -40.84 38.78 -7.99
CA GLY A 376 -40.95 39.89 -8.94
C GLY A 376 -39.65 40.67 -8.95
N HIS A 377 -38.88 40.59 -10.04
CA HIS A 377 -38.84 41.57 -11.14
C HIS A 377 -38.09 42.85 -10.78
N GLY A 378 -37.12 43.21 -11.62
CA GLY A 378 -36.80 44.62 -11.85
C GLY A 378 -35.33 44.94 -12.04
N ASN A 379 -34.90 44.88 -13.30
CA ASN A 379 -33.70 45.48 -13.86
C ASN A 379 -33.37 46.88 -13.33
N ALA A 380 -32.07 47.20 -13.20
CA ALA A 380 -31.44 48.40 -13.80
C ALA A 380 -29.94 48.48 -13.48
N PHE A 381 -29.11 48.38 -14.53
CA PHE A 381 -27.85 49.13 -14.68
C PHE A 381 -28.17 50.63 -14.92
N PRO A 382 -27.21 51.59 -15.04
CA PRO A 382 -25.74 51.58 -14.91
C PRO A 382 -25.27 52.67 -13.89
N THR A 383 -24.01 53.06 -13.63
CA THR A 383 -22.96 53.63 -14.52
C THR A 383 -21.76 54.09 -13.65
N SER A 384 -20.55 54.03 -14.23
CA SER A 384 -19.36 54.91 -14.04
C SER A 384 -18.67 55.12 -12.66
N VAL A 385 -17.52 54.44 -12.44
CA VAL A 385 -16.09 54.93 -12.48
C VAL A 385 -15.86 56.47 -12.37
N PRO A 386 -14.76 57.08 -11.80
CA PRO A 386 -13.39 56.57 -11.53
C PRO A 386 -12.64 56.98 -10.22
N ALA A 387 -11.50 56.30 -10.05
CA ALA A 387 -10.13 56.80 -9.73
C ALA A 387 -9.58 56.99 -8.29
N SER A 388 -8.35 56.46 -8.19
CA SER A 388 -7.21 56.80 -7.30
C SER A 388 -7.33 56.34 -5.84
N SER A 389 -6.32 55.75 -5.21
CA SER A 389 -4.89 56.07 -5.25
C SER A 389 -4.03 54.89 -4.73
N ALA A 390 -2.77 54.90 -5.14
CA ALA A 390 -1.74 53.93 -4.80
C ALA A 390 -1.20 54.10 -3.36
N ALA A 391 -0.80 53.00 -2.73
CA ALA A 391 0.18 53.00 -1.65
C ALA A 391 0.99 51.70 -1.66
N THR A 392 2.30 51.88 -1.85
CA THR A 392 3.41 50.93 -1.73
C THR A 392 3.62 50.47 -0.29
N ASN A 393 4.02 49.22 -0.06
CA ASN A 393 4.85 48.82 1.08
C ASN A 393 5.63 47.53 0.77
N SER A 394 6.96 47.62 0.88
CA SER A 394 7.92 46.50 0.82
C SER A 394 8.09 45.86 2.20
N PRO A 395 8.39 44.55 2.31
CA PRO A 395 8.78 43.90 3.56
C PRO A 395 10.32 43.79 3.76
N PRO A 396 10.82 43.67 5.00
CA PRO A 396 12.26 43.61 5.31
C PRO A 396 12.84 42.18 5.31
N ALA A 397 14.16 42.10 5.11
CA ALA A 397 15.00 40.91 5.01
C ALA A 397 15.29 40.20 6.36
N PRO A 398 15.65 38.89 6.36
CA PRO A 398 16.08 38.17 7.55
C PRO A 398 17.62 38.08 7.70
N SER A 399 18.06 38.01 8.96
CA SER A 399 19.46 37.88 9.40
C SER A 399 19.98 36.43 9.41
N SER A 400 21.25 36.29 9.04
CA SER A 400 22.01 35.04 8.90
C SER A 400 22.69 34.58 10.19
N HIS A 401 22.63 33.27 10.50
CA HIS A 401 23.59 32.60 11.38
C HIS A 401 24.16 31.35 10.68
N ALA A 402 25.49 31.21 10.75
CA ALA A 402 26.29 30.20 10.07
C ALA A 402 26.35 28.86 10.86
N PRO A 403 26.55 27.70 10.18
CA PRO A 403 26.69 26.40 10.85
C PRO A 403 28.16 26.04 11.16
N ALA A 404 28.36 25.31 12.26
CA ALA A 404 29.63 24.69 12.63
C ALA A 404 29.79 23.29 11.99
N SER A 405 31.03 22.93 11.67
CA SER A 405 31.43 21.69 10.97
C SER A 405 31.34 20.42 11.84
N PRO A 406 31.15 19.21 11.25
CA PRO A 406 31.09 17.95 11.99
C PRO A 406 32.46 17.27 12.15
N THR A 407 32.66 16.68 13.33
CA THR A 407 33.79 15.80 13.66
C THR A 407 33.43 14.35 13.31
N THR A 408 34.36 13.64 12.67
CA THR A 408 34.28 12.23 12.28
C THR A 408 34.41 11.28 13.48
N GLN A 409 33.60 10.21 13.55
CA GLN A 409 33.85 9.07 14.43
C GLN A 409 33.53 7.74 13.71
N ALA A 410 34.42 6.77 13.96
CA ALA A 410 34.76 5.64 13.10
C ALA A 410 33.73 4.50 13.00
N ASP A 411 33.78 3.81 11.85
CA ASP A 411 33.02 2.60 11.54
C ASP A 411 33.38 1.43 12.47
N ILE A 412 32.35 0.84 13.08
CA ILE A 412 32.44 -0.45 13.77
C ILE A 412 31.79 -1.50 12.85
N VAL A 413 32.60 -2.34 12.24
CA VAL A 413 32.13 -3.49 11.44
C VAL A 413 31.67 -4.59 12.39
N SER A 414 30.37 -4.90 12.37
CA SER A 414 29.78 -6.00 13.13
C SER A 414 29.46 -7.16 12.18
N PHE A 415 30.04 -8.34 12.42
CA PHE A 415 29.75 -9.55 11.66
C PHE A 415 28.56 -10.30 12.28
N VAL A 416 27.53 -10.55 11.48
CA VAL A 416 26.37 -11.36 11.89
C VAL A 416 26.60 -12.80 11.44
N THR A 417 26.65 -13.73 12.39
CA THR A 417 26.70 -15.17 12.10
C THR A 417 25.27 -15.70 11.99
N ILE A 418 24.87 -16.09 10.79
CA ILE A 418 23.56 -16.70 10.54
C ILE A 418 23.71 -18.22 10.60
N THR A 419 23.04 -18.86 11.56
CA THR A 419 22.92 -20.32 11.61
C THR A 419 21.58 -20.73 11.00
N ILE A 420 21.63 -21.42 9.86
CA ILE A 420 20.42 -21.92 9.18
C ILE A 420 20.19 -23.36 9.64
N TYR A 421 19.02 -23.64 10.22
CA TYR A 421 18.56 -24.99 10.50
C TYR A 421 17.51 -25.38 9.45
N THR A 422 17.82 -26.38 8.64
CA THR A 422 16.85 -26.98 7.71
C THR A 422 16.13 -28.13 8.41
N ASP A 423 14.83 -27.99 8.63
CA ASP A 423 13.98 -29.09 9.07
C ASP A 423 13.81 -30.09 7.91
N SER A 424 14.24 -31.33 8.13
CA SER A 424 14.22 -32.39 7.13
C SER A 424 13.13 -33.39 7.49
N LYS A 425 11.90 -33.09 7.08
CA LYS A 425 10.78 -34.05 7.10
C LYS A 425 10.00 -34.10 5.79
N THR A 426 10.71 -34.30 4.69
CA THR A 426 10.21 -35.08 3.53
C THR A 426 11.37 -35.45 2.59
N ALA A 427 12.10 -36.52 2.91
CA ALA A 427 13.00 -37.19 1.96
C ALA A 427 13.20 -38.66 2.35
N ALA A 428 12.16 -39.47 2.17
CA ALA A 428 12.33 -40.91 1.99
C ALA A 428 11.96 -41.22 0.54
N GLN A 429 12.98 -41.14 -0.33
CA GLN A 429 13.17 -41.83 -1.63
C GLN A 429 13.87 -40.93 -2.65
N SER A 430 15.18 -40.82 -2.56
CA SER A 430 16.10 -41.11 -3.67
C SER A 430 17.53 -40.84 -3.21
N SER A 431 18.34 -41.88 -3.27
CA SER A 431 19.77 -41.85 -3.01
C SER A 431 20.50 -41.21 -4.20
N ALA A 432 21.09 -40.03 -4.01
CA ALA A 432 22.26 -39.60 -4.77
C ALA A 432 23.06 -38.57 -3.97
N SER A 433 24.33 -38.88 -3.76
CA SER A 433 25.33 -38.09 -3.05
C SER A 433 25.73 -36.85 -3.84
N SER A 434 25.78 -35.68 -3.20
CA SER A 434 26.61 -34.56 -3.67
C SER A 434 26.97 -33.62 -2.52
N THR A 435 28.26 -33.64 -2.16
CA THR A 435 28.93 -32.67 -1.28
C THR A 435 29.02 -31.33 -2.01
N ALA A 436 28.56 -30.24 -1.40
CA ALA A 436 28.78 -28.88 -1.90
C ALA A 436 29.49 -28.05 -0.82
N THR A 437 30.73 -27.67 -1.12
CA THR A 437 31.55 -26.72 -0.37
C THR A 437 31.23 -25.32 -0.91
N ILE A 438 30.75 -24.40 -0.08
CA ILE A 438 30.58 -22.99 -0.46
C ILE A 438 31.72 -22.20 0.18
N SER A 439 32.72 -21.83 -0.62
CA SER A 439 33.70 -20.79 -0.29
C SER A 439 33.10 -19.43 -0.66
N ALA A 440 32.86 -18.57 0.33
CA ALA A 440 32.56 -17.17 0.09
C ALA A 440 33.88 -16.41 -0.15
N ALA A 441 34.14 -16.01 -1.40
CA ALA A 441 35.16 -15.03 -1.72
C ALA A 441 34.50 -13.64 -1.74
N MET A 442 34.88 -12.78 -0.79
CA MET A 442 34.61 -11.35 -0.86
C MET A 442 35.53 -10.75 -1.94
N ALA A 443 34.94 -10.23 -3.02
CA ALA A 443 35.63 -9.37 -3.96
C ALA A 443 35.25 -7.91 -3.67
N VAL A 444 36.18 -7.19 -3.04
CA VAL A 444 36.23 -5.73 -3.01
C VAL A 444 36.63 -5.30 -4.42
N VAL A 445 35.79 -4.50 -5.09
CA VAL A 445 36.18 -3.80 -6.32
C VAL A 445 36.38 -2.33 -5.98
N SER A 446 37.65 -1.94 -5.90
CA SER A 446 38.07 -0.54 -5.93
C SER A 446 38.30 -0.10 -7.38
N ASP A 447 37.95 1.15 -7.65
CA ASP A 447 38.23 1.91 -8.86
C ASP A 447 39.69 1.82 -9.34
N GLY A 448 39.89 1.93 -10.66
CA GLY A 448 41.19 2.18 -11.27
C GLY A 448 41.36 1.50 -12.63
N GLY A 449 41.10 2.24 -13.71
CA GLY A 449 41.40 1.78 -15.08
C GLY A 449 42.90 1.79 -15.39
N VAL A 450 43.33 0.96 -16.35
CA VAL A 450 44.36 1.24 -17.38
C VAL A 450 44.20 0.22 -18.53
N ILE A 451 43.96 0.78 -19.72
CA ILE A 451 44.36 0.39 -21.08
C ILE A 451 45.41 -0.73 -21.22
N SER A 452 45.15 -1.74 -22.06
CA SER A 452 46.16 -2.23 -23.02
C SER A 452 45.56 -3.06 -24.16
N GLU A 453 46.30 -3.01 -25.25
CA GLU A 453 46.00 -3.30 -26.65
C GLU A 453 46.60 -4.66 -27.07
N MET A 454 46.28 -5.11 -28.28
CA MET A 454 46.92 -6.21 -29.05
C MET A 454 46.49 -7.66 -28.68
N ASP A 455 46.27 -8.62 -29.59
CA ASP A 455 46.60 -8.69 -31.02
C ASP A 455 45.74 -9.74 -31.76
N GLN A 456 45.72 -9.59 -33.08
CA GLN A 456 45.12 -10.39 -34.13
C GLN A 456 45.66 -11.84 -34.25
N LYS A 457 44.78 -12.74 -34.71
CA LYS A 457 45.05 -13.82 -35.71
C LYS A 457 43.75 -14.62 -35.90
N LYS A 458 43.29 -15.05 -37.08
CA LYS A 458 43.84 -15.06 -38.44
C LYS A 458 42.67 -15.46 -39.38
N ARG A 459 42.42 -14.69 -40.44
CA ARG A 459 41.61 -15.12 -41.60
C ARG A 459 42.49 -15.90 -42.61
N ARG A 460 41.82 -16.71 -43.44
CA ARG A 460 42.15 -17.20 -44.81
C ARG A 460 42.73 -18.61 -44.97
N ARG A 461 41.96 -19.46 -45.68
CA ARG A 461 42.31 -20.20 -46.92
C ARG A 461 40.98 -20.44 -47.70
N HIS A 462 40.84 -19.84 -48.90
CA HIS A 462 40.78 -20.50 -50.24
C HIS A 462 39.57 -21.43 -50.41
N GLY A 463 38.72 -21.39 -51.46
CA GLY A 463 38.75 -20.73 -52.76
C GLY A 463 38.16 -21.70 -53.81
N ARG A 464 37.11 -21.26 -54.54
CA ARG A 464 36.55 -21.68 -55.85
C ARG A 464 36.54 -23.17 -56.27
N ASP A 465 35.36 -23.62 -56.73
CA ASP A 465 35.07 -24.22 -58.07
C ASP A 465 33.55 -24.53 -58.12
N LEU A 466 32.75 -23.95 -59.02
CA LEU A 466 32.50 -24.19 -60.46
C LEU A 466 31.21 -25.01 -60.71
N PHE A 467 30.53 -24.63 -61.79
CA PHE A 467 29.22 -25.06 -62.30
C PHE A 467 29.07 -26.56 -62.58
N GLY A 468 27.82 -27.03 -62.57
CA GLY A 468 27.29 -27.92 -63.60
C GLY A 468 26.60 -29.22 -63.15
N GLN A 469 25.28 -29.19 -62.92
CA GLN A 469 24.24 -29.87 -63.71
C GLN A 469 22.85 -29.55 -63.15
#